data_AF-H5UWJ4-F1
#
_entry.id   AF-H5UWJ4-F1
#
_cell.length_a   1.000
_cell.length_b   1.000
_cell.length_c   1.000
_cell.angle_alpha   90.00
_cell.angle_beta   90.00
_cell.angle_gamma   90.00
#
_symmetry.space_group_name_H-M   'P 1'
#
loop_
_entity.id
_entity.type
_entity.pdbx_description
1 polymer ?
#
loop_
_entity_poly.entity_id
_entity_poly.type
_entity_poly.pdbx_seq_one_letter_code
_entity_poly.pdbx_strand_id
1 'polypeptide(L)'
;MTMTAEQLAQLREGGAKRFLFTATVKHVEGYQTFFVDAETQEEAEAGIENGEGQIYEHELDVTDLDDFILDRVTTTDDFGDYPPISEDDLVRMEYNSALCELLPGIQYMDPPDGGSVTPLEQVRRMVADYRQRIAELEKKTAFLKEKLAQLANFNPEWDVLEAATDSLREHMSELTAANKRIAELEARTVTVKLPGRCECCYSESEAALFDGVQSECVDAFKSACHVAGINLTVEG
;
A
#
# COMPACT_ATOMS: atom_id res chain seq x y z
N MET A 1 -39.19 0.61 -65.54
CA MET A 1 -38.19 -0.21 -66.26
C MET A 1 -37.95 -1.46 -65.45
N THR A 2 -38.28 -2.63 -65.99
CA THR A 2 -38.15 -3.93 -65.32
C THR A 2 -36.68 -4.37 -65.28
N MET A 3 -36.16 -4.72 -64.09
CA MET A 3 -34.81 -5.29 -63.96
C MET A 3 -34.70 -6.58 -64.76
N THR A 4 -33.53 -6.77 -65.39
CA THR A 4 -33.27 -7.94 -66.24
C THR A 4 -33.06 -9.20 -65.40
N ALA A 5 -33.37 -10.36 -65.96
CA ALA A 5 -33.24 -11.66 -65.29
C ALA A 5 -31.80 -11.97 -64.81
N GLU A 6 -30.79 -11.35 -65.43
CA GLU A 6 -29.38 -11.48 -65.04
C GLU A 6 -29.05 -10.69 -63.76
N GLN A 7 -29.67 -9.52 -63.56
CA GLN A 7 -29.53 -8.74 -62.32
C GLN A 7 -30.21 -9.46 -61.12
N LEU A 8 -31.30 -10.18 -61.37
CA LEU A 8 -31.94 -11.05 -60.38
C LEU A 8 -31.11 -12.30 -60.04
N ALA A 9 -30.25 -12.76 -60.97
CA ALA A 9 -29.42 -13.95 -60.80
C ALA A 9 -28.16 -13.71 -59.97
N GLN A 10 -27.58 -12.50 -59.99
CA GLN A 10 -26.45 -12.12 -59.12
C GLN A 10 -26.84 -12.01 -57.63
N LEU A 11 -28.14 -11.92 -57.32
CA LEU A 11 -28.72 -11.90 -55.97
C LEU A 11 -29.02 -13.32 -55.41
N ARG A 12 -28.37 -14.37 -55.92
CA ARG A 12 -28.51 -15.77 -55.46
C ARG A 12 -27.37 -16.20 -54.53
N GLU A 13 -27.12 -15.47 -53.44
CA GLU A 13 -26.37 -16.00 -52.29
C GLU A 13 -27.12 -15.67 -50.99
N GLY A 14 -27.81 -16.69 -50.46
CA GLY A 14 -27.92 -17.00 -49.02
C GLY A 14 -28.57 -16.06 -48.00
N GLY A 15 -29.00 -14.84 -48.33
CA GLY A 15 -29.54 -13.87 -47.35
C GLY A 15 -31.00 -13.46 -47.55
N ALA A 16 -31.67 -13.01 -46.48
CA ALA A 16 -32.97 -12.33 -46.57
C ALA A 16 -32.80 -11.01 -47.35
N LYS A 17 -33.70 -10.75 -48.30
CA LYS A 17 -33.68 -9.54 -49.13
C LYS A 17 -34.61 -8.48 -48.54
N ARG A 18 -34.20 -7.21 -48.59
CA ARG A 18 -35.02 -6.05 -48.21
C ARG A 18 -35.60 -5.42 -49.47
N PHE A 19 -36.92 -5.27 -49.52
CA PHE A 19 -37.64 -4.64 -50.63
C PHE A 19 -38.10 -3.26 -50.16
N LEU A 20 -37.63 -2.21 -50.83
CA LEU A 20 -38.04 -0.84 -50.53
C LEU A 20 -39.13 -0.43 -51.53
N PHE A 21 -40.26 0.03 -50.99
CA PHE A 21 -41.38 0.54 -51.76
C PHE A 21 -41.52 2.04 -51.51
N THR A 22 -41.87 2.77 -52.56
CA THR A 22 -42.17 4.20 -52.51
C THR A 22 -43.64 4.39 -52.88
N ALA A 23 -44.37 5.16 -52.08
CA ALA A 23 -45.73 5.60 -52.38
C ALA A 23 -45.78 7.12 -52.27
N THR A 24 -46.48 7.77 -53.19
CA THR A 24 -46.71 9.22 -53.12
C THR A 24 -47.75 9.51 -52.04
N VAL A 25 -47.53 10.58 -51.29
CA VAL A 25 -48.49 11.03 -50.28
C VAL A 25 -49.58 11.84 -50.96
N LYS A 26 -50.84 11.43 -50.80
CA LYS A 26 -52.01 12.14 -51.34
C LYS A 26 -52.53 13.19 -50.39
N HIS A 27 -52.56 12.83 -49.10
CA HIS A 27 -53.14 13.65 -48.07
C HIS A 27 -52.29 13.59 -46.81
N VAL A 28 -52.01 14.77 -46.26
CA VAL A 28 -51.32 14.95 -44.98
C VAL A 28 -52.26 15.77 -44.11
N GLU A 29 -52.51 15.29 -42.91
CA GLU A 29 -53.24 16.04 -41.89
C GLU A 29 -52.31 16.32 -40.74
N GLY A 30 -52.47 17.47 -40.09
CA GLY A 30 -51.63 17.85 -38.97
C GLY A 30 -51.96 19.22 -38.45
N TYR A 31 -51.29 19.59 -37.37
CA TYR A 31 -51.41 20.89 -36.75
C TYR A 31 -50.04 21.42 -36.39
N GLN A 32 -49.95 22.75 -36.33
CA GLN A 32 -48.76 23.45 -35.91
C GLN A 32 -49.19 24.55 -34.95
N THR A 33 -48.62 24.49 -33.74
CA THR A 33 -48.85 25.45 -32.67
C THR A 33 -47.69 26.44 -32.68
N PHE A 34 -48.04 27.73 -32.71
CA PHE A 34 -47.08 28.83 -32.63
C PHE A 34 -47.19 29.53 -31.27
N PHE A 35 -46.07 30.11 -30.83
CA PHE A 35 -46.06 31.05 -29.72
C PHE A 35 -45.54 32.41 -30.18
N VAL A 36 -46.05 33.46 -29.54
CA VAL A 36 -45.63 34.85 -29.72
C VAL A 36 -45.51 35.47 -28.33
N ASP A 37 -44.37 36.07 -28.06
CA ASP A 37 -44.18 36.84 -26.84
C ASP A 37 -44.76 38.24 -27.05
N ALA A 38 -45.84 38.56 -26.33
CA ALA A 38 -46.50 39.87 -26.36
C ALA A 38 -47.10 40.19 -24.99
N GLU A 39 -47.32 41.47 -24.70
CA GLU A 39 -47.90 41.89 -23.41
C GLU A 39 -49.43 41.75 -23.40
N THR A 40 -50.05 41.66 -24.57
CA THR A 40 -51.51 41.49 -24.73
C THR A 40 -51.87 40.53 -25.87
N GLN A 41 -53.07 39.95 -25.80
CA GLN A 41 -53.56 39.02 -26.83
C GLN A 41 -53.74 39.71 -28.20
N GLU A 42 -54.19 40.97 -28.22
CA GLU A 42 -54.38 41.74 -29.47
C GLU A 42 -53.04 42.01 -30.17
N GLU A 43 -51.98 42.27 -29.38
CA GLU A 43 -50.61 42.39 -29.89
C GLU A 43 -50.06 41.05 -30.39
N ALA A 44 -50.33 39.95 -29.69
CA ALA A 44 -49.94 38.61 -30.13
C ALA A 44 -50.61 38.21 -31.46
N GLU A 45 -51.91 38.48 -31.60
CA GLU A 45 -52.67 38.20 -32.83
C GLU A 45 -52.16 39.05 -34.01
N ALA A 46 -51.91 40.34 -33.78
CA ALA A 46 -51.30 41.21 -34.77
C ALA A 46 -49.88 40.74 -35.15
N GLY A 47 -49.10 40.24 -34.18
CA GLY A 47 -47.80 39.62 -34.42
C GLY A 47 -47.92 38.39 -35.33
N ILE A 48 -48.82 37.45 -35.01
CA ILE A 48 -49.05 36.24 -35.82
C ILE A 48 -49.47 36.61 -37.26
N GLU A 49 -50.39 37.56 -37.43
CA GLU A 49 -50.82 38.00 -38.77
C GLU A 49 -49.69 38.63 -39.58
N ASN A 50 -48.74 39.28 -38.91
CA ASN A 50 -47.53 39.84 -39.53
C ASN A 50 -46.40 38.80 -39.72
N GLY A 51 -46.64 37.53 -39.33
CA GLY A 51 -45.67 36.44 -39.43
C GLY A 51 -44.64 36.40 -38.29
N GLU A 52 -44.87 37.16 -37.23
CA GLU A 52 -44.08 37.14 -36.01
C GLU A 52 -44.60 36.01 -35.12
N GLY A 53 -43.93 34.86 -35.14
CA GLY A 53 -44.22 33.71 -34.28
C GLY A 53 -43.23 32.58 -34.48
N GLN A 54 -42.97 31.84 -33.40
CA GLN A 54 -42.08 30.69 -33.41
C GLN A 54 -42.87 29.40 -33.22
N ILE A 55 -42.42 28.33 -33.88
CA ILE A 55 -43.05 27.02 -33.78
C ILE A 55 -42.78 26.48 -32.38
N TYR A 56 -43.84 26.22 -31.62
CA TYR A 56 -43.76 25.55 -30.33
C TYR A 56 -43.84 24.03 -30.51
N GLU A 57 -44.82 23.60 -31.31
CA GLU A 57 -45.13 22.19 -31.52
C GLU A 57 -45.71 22.00 -32.92
N HIS A 58 -45.40 20.88 -33.55
CA HIS A 58 -46.01 20.50 -34.82
C HIS A 58 -46.07 18.98 -34.94
N GLU A 59 -47.15 18.50 -35.53
CA GLU A 59 -47.37 17.09 -35.82
C GLU A 59 -47.98 16.99 -37.22
N LEU A 60 -47.41 16.12 -38.05
CA LEU A 60 -47.86 15.86 -39.41
C LEU A 60 -48.00 14.36 -39.59
N ASP A 61 -49.23 13.93 -39.86
CA ASP A 61 -49.58 12.54 -40.10
C ASP A 61 -49.92 12.33 -41.58
N VAL A 62 -49.33 11.30 -42.16
CA VAL A 62 -49.68 10.84 -43.50
C VAL A 62 -50.89 9.91 -43.39
N THR A 63 -52.04 10.38 -43.85
CA THR A 63 -53.32 9.66 -43.71
C THR A 63 -53.74 8.93 -44.99
N ASP A 64 -53.26 9.36 -46.16
CA ASP A 64 -53.54 8.69 -47.44
C ASP A 64 -52.30 8.58 -48.34
N LEU A 65 -52.08 7.37 -48.86
CA LEU A 65 -50.96 6.98 -49.71
C LEU A 65 -51.47 6.43 -51.04
N ASP A 66 -50.71 6.69 -52.10
CA ASP A 66 -50.91 6.06 -53.41
C ASP A 66 -50.50 4.58 -53.44
N ASP A 67 -50.65 3.96 -54.61
CA ASP A 67 -50.15 2.61 -54.88
C ASP A 67 -48.63 2.53 -54.60
N PHE A 68 -48.24 1.47 -53.89
CA PHE A 68 -46.83 1.19 -53.60
C PHE A 68 -46.09 0.73 -54.84
N ILE A 69 -45.07 1.49 -55.24
CA ILE A 69 -44.18 1.16 -56.35
C ILE A 69 -42.89 0.59 -55.77
N LEU A 70 -42.46 -0.59 -56.25
CA LEU A 70 -41.16 -1.14 -55.88
C LEU A 70 -40.05 -0.21 -56.39
N ASP A 71 -39.26 0.33 -55.48
CA ASP A 71 -38.17 1.25 -55.77
C ASP A 71 -36.85 0.50 -55.96
N ARG A 72 -36.40 -0.22 -54.92
CA ARG A 72 -35.14 -0.98 -54.95
C ARG A 72 -35.18 -2.23 -54.07
N VAL A 73 -34.26 -3.16 -54.36
CA VAL A 73 -34.05 -4.38 -53.57
C VAL A 73 -32.62 -4.37 -53.05
N THR A 74 -32.47 -4.49 -51.73
CA THR A 74 -31.19 -4.45 -51.03
C THR A 74 -31.02 -5.68 -50.14
N THR A 75 -29.89 -5.80 -49.45
CA THR A 75 -29.67 -6.81 -48.39
C THR A 75 -30.11 -6.25 -47.03
N THR A 76 -30.30 -7.13 -46.04
CA THR A 76 -30.60 -6.70 -44.67
C THR A 76 -29.49 -5.86 -44.04
N ASP A 77 -28.27 -5.98 -44.55
CA ASP A 77 -27.06 -5.31 -44.05
C ASP A 77 -26.80 -3.97 -44.75
N ASP A 78 -27.61 -3.61 -45.75
CA ASP A 78 -27.56 -2.32 -46.43
C ASP A 78 -28.42 -1.30 -45.67
N PHE A 79 -27.74 -0.39 -44.96
CA PHE A 79 -28.33 0.70 -44.17
C PHE A 79 -28.51 2.01 -44.97
N GLY A 80 -28.37 1.99 -46.31
CA GLY A 80 -28.54 3.15 -47.18
C GLY A 80 -27.26 3.94 -47.45
N ASP A 81 -27.38 5.20 -47.90
CA ASP A 81 -26.26 6.10 -48.23
C ASP A 81 -25.48 6.61 -47.00
N TYR A 82 -25.45 5.85 -45.91
CA TYR A 82 -24.43 6.06 -44.91
C TYR A 82 -23.13 5.57 -45.52
N PRO A 83 -22.16 6.47 -45.79
CA PRO A 83 -20.88 6.03 -46.29
C PRO A 83 -20.31 5.01 -45.31
N PRO A 84 -19.67 3.93 -45.80
CA PRO A 84 -18.92 3.05 -44.91
C PRO A 84 -17.98 3.93 -44.09
N ILE A 85 -18.00 3.73 -42.77
CA ILE A 85 -17.11 4.45 -41.85
C ILE A 85 -15.72 4.32 -42.44
N SER A 86 -15.07 5.45 -42.74
CA SER A 86 -13.77 5.43 -43.38
C SER A 86 -12.78 4.67 -42.49
N GLU A 87 -11.75 4.04 -43.08
CA GLU A 87 -10.71 3.38 -42.27
C GLU A 87 -10.10 4.35 -41.26
N ASP A 88 -9.96 5.62 -41.63
CA ASP A 88 -9.48 6.69 -40.74
C ASP A 88 -10.43 6.93 -39.54
N ASP A 89 -11.75 6.88 -39.75
CA ASP A 89 -12.73 7.09 -38.70
C ASP A 89 -12.89 5.86 -37.79
N LEU A 90 -12.73 4.65 -38.35
CA LEU A 90 -12.61 3.40 -37.58
C LEU A 90 -11.38 3.44 -36.67
N VAL A 91 -10.22 3.83 -37.22
CA VAL A 91 -8.97 3.99 -36.47
C VAL A 91 -9.12 5.06 -35.39
N ARG A 92 -9.80 6.18 -35.69
CA ARG A 92 -10.11 7.22 -34.68
C ARG A 92 -11.02 6.72 -33.57
N MET A 93 -12.05 5.95 -33.90
CA MET A 93 -12.94 5.35 -32.90
C MET A 93 -12.19 4.36 -32.00
N GLU A 94 -11.37 3.50 -32.59
CA GLU A 94 -10.56 2.52 -31.86
C GLU A 94 -9.54 3.22 -30.95
N TYR A 95 -8.87 4.26 -31.45
CA TYR A 95 -7.95 5.08 -30.67
C TYR A 95 -8.66 5.80 -29.51
N ASN A 96 -9.83 6.38 -29.76
CA ASN A 96 -10.62 7.05 -28.73
C ASN A 96 -11.13 6.06 -27.67
N SER A 97 -11.52 4.85 -28.07
CA SER A 97 -11.92 3.77 -27.16
C SER A 97 -10.75 3.32 -26.28
N ALA A 98 -9.59 3.06 -26.89
CA ALA A 98 -8.38 2.66 -26.17
C ALA A 98 -7.91 3.74 -25.18
N LEU A 99 -8.02 5.02 -25.57
CA LEU A 99 -7.74 6.14 -24.67
C LEU A 99 -8.70 6.17 -23.48
N CYS A 100 -10.00 5.93 -23.69
CA CYS A 100 -10.98 5.87 -22.60
C CYS A 100 -10.70 4.76 -21.59
N GLU A 101 -10.16 3.62 -22.02
CA GLU A 101 -9.75 2.53 -21.13
C GLU A 101 -8.45 2.83 -20.34
N LEU A 102 -7.53 3.58 -20.95
CA LEU A 102 -6.26 4.00 -20.34
C LEU A 102 -6.41 5.17 -19.36
N LEU A 103 -7.45 5.98 -19.50
CA LEU A 103 -7.67 7.15 -18.65
C LEU A 103 -8.28 6.73 -17.29
N PRO A 104 -7.73 7.22 -16.16
CA PRO A 104 -8.18 6.80 -14.84
C PRO A 104 -9.46 7.53 -14.43
N GLY A 105 -10.59 6.79 -14.40
CA GLY A 105 -11.81 7.10 -13.64
C GLY A 105 -12.57 8.40 -13.98
N ILE A 106 -13.91 8.34 -13.89
CA ILE A 106 -14.83 9.47 -14.15
C ILE A 106 -14.65 10.69 -13.20
N GLN A 107 -13.81 10.59 -12.17
CA GLN A 107 -13.53 11.67 -11.21
C GLN A 107 -12.90 12.93 -11.82
N TYR A 108 -12.45 12.87 -13.07
CA TYR A 108 -11.98 14.03 -13.84
C TYR A 108 -12.97 14.49 -14.94
N MET A 109 -14.11 13.80 -15.08
CA MET A 109 -15.15 14.05 -16.09
C MET A 109 -16.19 15.07 -15.65
N ASP A 110 -16.36 15.29 -14.34
CA ASP A 110 -17.31 16.27 -13.79
C ASP A 110 -16.57 17.53 -13.32
N PRO A 111 -16.45 18.57 -14.17
CA PRO A 111 -15.93 19.83 -13.72
C PRO A 111 -17.00 20.57 -12.89
N PRO A 112 -16.61 21.41 -11.92
CA PRO A 112 -17.53 22.03 -10.95
C PRO A 112 -18.59 22.95 -11.57
N ASP A 113 -18.44 23.29 -12.85
CA ASP A 113 -19.28 24.12 -13.70
C ASP A 113 -20.20 23.34 -14.66
N GLY A 114 -20.19 21.99 -14.62
CA GLY A 114 -21.12 21.14 -15.38
C GLY A 114 -20.91 21.11 -16.90
N GLY A 115 -19.78 21.64 -17.39
CA GLY A 115 -19.41 21.60 -18.81
C GLY A 115 -18.73 20.29 -19.23
N SER A 116 -18.65 20.01 -20.52
CA SER A 116 -17.85 18.89 -21.03
C SER A 116 -16.36 19.25 -21.04
N VAL A 117 -15.53 18.43 -20.40
CA VAL A 117 -14.07 18.62 -20.40
C VAL A 117 -13.48 17.89 -21.60
N THR A 118 -12.70 18.61 -22.43
CA THR A 118 -11.95 17.96 -23.52
C THR A 118 -10.92 16.95 -22.95
N PRO A 119 -10.64 15.82 -23.64
CA PRO A 119 -9.68 14.83 -23.17
C PRO A 119 -8.29 15.40 -22.84
N LEU A 120 -7.83 16.42 -23.58
CA LEU A 120 -6.54 17.08 -23.33
C LEU A 120 -6.50 17.81 -21.98
N GLU A 121 -7.60 18.45 -21.59
CA GLU A 121 -7.68 19.18 -20.32
C GLU A 121 -7.77 18.23 -19.13
N GLN A 122 -8.42 17.07 -19.31
CA GLN A 122 -8.42 15.99 -18.31
C GLN A 122 -6.99 15.51 -18.02
N VAL A 123 -6.22 15.22 -19.08
CA VAL A 123 -4.82 14.79 -18.94
C VAL A 123 -3.98 15.86 -18.24
N ARG A 124 -4.20 17.15 -18.53
CA ARG A 124 -3.49 18.26 -17.85
C ARG A 124 -3.77 18.31 -16.35
N ARG A 125 -5.05 18.22 -15.95
CA ARG A 125 -5.47 18.18 -14.55
C ARG A 125 -4.89 16.98 -13.81
N MET A 126 -4.94 15.82 -14.44
CA MET A 126 -4.36 14.59 -13.93
C MET A 126 -2.84 14.72 -13.70
N VAL A 127 -2.11 15.24 -14.68
CA VAL A 127 -0.66 15.47 -14.56
C VAL A 127 -0.35 16.46 -13.43
N ALA A 128 -1.18 17.49 -13.23
CA ALA A 128 -1.01 18.45 -12.14
C ALA A 128 -1.20 17.80 -10.76
N ASP A 129 -2.26 17.00 -10.59
CA ASP A 129 -2.55 16.27 -9.34
C ASP A 129 -1.43 15.27 -9.01
N TYR A 130 -1.00 14.46 -9.99
CA TYR A 130 0.12 13.53 -9.77
C TYR A 130 1.43 14.24 -9.42
N ARG A 131 1.73 15.39 -10.04
CA ARG A 131 2.90 16.19 -9.67
C ARG A 131 2.82 16.67 -8.22
N GLN A 132 1.65 17.08 -7.75
CA GLN A 132 1.43 17.45 -6.36
C GLN A 132 1.66 16.26 -5.42
N ARG A 133 1.05 15.10 -5.71
CA ARG A 133 1.22 13.88 -4.91
C ARG A 133 2.68 13.43 -4.83
N ILE A 134 3.41 13.49 -5.95
CA ILE A 134 4.84 13.19 -5.99
C ILE A 134 5.62 14.14 -5.05
N ALA A 135 5.38 15.45 -5.14
CA ALA A 135 6.05 16.44 -4.29
C ALA A 135 5.75 16.22 -2.79
N GLU A 136 4.54 15.82 -2.42
CA GLU A 136 4.20 15.47 -1.04
C GLU A 136 4.92 14.20 -0.56
N LEU A 137 4.98 13.17 -1.42
CA LEU A 137 5.69 11.92 -1.11
C LEU A 137 7.19 12.15 -0.95
N GLU A 138 7.78 13.01 -1.77
CA GLU A 138 9.18 13.43 -1.65
C GLU A 138 9.43 14.12 -0.31
N LYS A 139 8.55 15.04 0.11
CA LYS A 139 8.63 15.69 1.44
C LYS A 139 8.55 14.69 2.59
N LYS A 140 7.59 13.75 2.54
CA LYS A 140 7.44 12.71 3.57
C LYS A 140 8.67 11.80 3.63
N THR A 141 9.22 11.45 2.47
CA THR A 141 10.43 10.63 2.35
C THR A 141 11.64 11.35 2.93
N ALA A 142 11.80 12.65 2.65
CA ALA A 142 12.86 13.48 3.22
C ALA A 142 12.75 13.54 4.76
N PHE A 143 11.56 13.79 5.29
CA PHE A 143 11.30 13.80 6.74
C PHE A 143 11.64 12.46 7.42
N LEU A 144 11.23 11.33 6.82
CA LEU A 144 11.53 10.00 7.36
C LEU A 144 13.03 9.70 7.34
N LYS A 145 13.75 10.08 6.28
CA LYS A 145 15.22 9.95 6.22
C LYS A 145 15.90 10.75 7.31
N GLU A 146 15.44 11.98 7.57
CA GLU A 146 15.95 12.80 8.66
C GLU A 146 15.71 12.14 10.03
N LYS A 147 14.51 11.61 10.27
CA LYS A 147 14.19 10.91 11.51
C LYS A 147 15.00 9.63 11.69
N LEU A 148 15.21 8.86 10.63
CA LEU A 148 16.09 7.69 10.65
C LEU A 148 17.54 8.08 10.97
N ALA A 149 18.05 9.18 10.40
CA ALA A 149 19.38 9.68 10.71
C ALA A 149 19.49 10.15 12.18
N GLN A 150 18.45 10.80 12.71
CA GLN A 150 18.38 11.16 14.13
C GLN A 150 18.44 9.91 15.02
N LEU A 151 17.66 8.87 14.71
CA LEU A 151 17.66 7.61 15.46
C LEU A 151 18.99 6.87 15.36
N ALA A 152 19.63 6.85 14.19
CA ALA A 152 20.95 6.25 14.01
C ALA A 152 22.01 6.96 14.88
N ASN A 153 21.88 8.27 15.09
CA ASN A 153 22.76 9.04 15.97
C ASN A 153 22.44 8.89 17.47
N PHE A 154 21.30 8.29 17.83
CA PHE A 154 20.98 7.86 19.21
C PHE A 154 21.55 6.48 19.54
N ASN A 155 22.28 5.85 18.61
CA ASN A 155 22.90 4.55 18.81
C ASN A 155 24.38 4.52 19.26
N PRO A 156 25.00 5.55 19.87
CA PRO A 156 26.40 5.47 20.33
C PRO A 156 26.53 4.68 21.65
N GLU A 157 25.42 4.44 22.34
CA GLU A 157 25.39 3.66 23.58
C GLU A 157 25.65 2.17 23.34
N TRP A 158 25.46 1.64 22.13
CA TRP A 158 25.69 0.20 21.88
C TRP A 158 27.16 -0.18 21.98
N ASP A 159 28.06 0.62 21.40
CA ASP A 159 29.51 0.36 21.49
C ASP A 159 29.98 0.46 22.95
N VAL A 160 29.42 1.42 23.71
CA VAL A 160 29.72 1.61 25.14
C VAL A 160 29.14 0.46 25.98
N LEU A 161 27.93 0.00 25.65
CA LEU A 161 27.27 -1.11 26.34
C LEU A 161 27.99 -2.44 26.06
N GLU A 162 28.45 -2.65 24.84
CA GLU A 162 29.27 -3.81 24.46
C GLU A 162 30.60 -3.80 25.21
N ALA A 163 31.31 -2.67 25.22
CA ALA A 163 32.54 -2.49 25.99
C ALA A 163 32.33 -2.71 27.51
N ALA A 164 31.24 -2.19 28.07
CA ALA A 164 30.90 -2.40 29.48
C ALA A 164 30.57 -3.87 29.78
N THR A 165 29.91 -4.56 28.85
CA THR A 165 29.59 -5.98 28.98
C THR A 165 30.84 -6.85 28.92
N ASP A 166 31.78 -6.54 28.03
CA ASP A 166 33.05 -7.23 27.93
C ASP A 166 33.93 -6.99 29.17
N SER A 167 33.99 -5.75 29.67
CA SER A 167 34.67 -5.44 30.94
C SER A 167 34.05 -6.17 32.13
N LEU A 168 32.72 -6.26 32.19
CA LEU A 168 32.04 -7.03 33.24
C LEU A 168 32.35 -8.52 33.15
N ARG A 169 32.42 -9.09 31.93
CA ARG A 169 32.82 -10.49 31.73
C ARG A 169 34.23 -10.75 32.22
N GLU A 170 35.16 -9.83 31.96
CA GLU A 170 36.54 -9.91 32.42
C GLU A 170 36.59 -9.90 33.96
N HIS A 171 35.96 -8.91 34.60
CA HIS A 171 35.92 -8.85 36.07
C HIS A 171 35.24 -10.06 36.71
N MET A 172 34.20 -10.63 36.09
CA MET A 172 33.60 -11.88 36.57
C MET A 172 34.58 -13.05 36.48
N SER A 173 35.41 -13.11 35.44
CA SER A 173 36.44 -14.14 35.29
C SER A 173 37.54 -14.01 36.36
N GLU A 174 37.97 -12.77 36.65
CA GLU A 174 38.93 -12.46 37.71
C GLU A 174 38.36 -12.81 39.08
N LEU A 175 37.10 -12.44 39.36
CA LEU A 175 36.43 -12.75 40.61
C LEU A 175 36.30 -14.27 40.80
N THR A 176 36.00 -15.00 39.74
CA THR A 176 35.94 -16.47 39.77
C THR A 176 37.32 -17.06 40.08
N ALA A 177 38.39 -16.55 39.48
CA ALA A 177 39.75 -16.98 39.76
C ALA A 177 40.18 -16.66 41.20
N ALA A 178 39.85 -15.47 41.70
CA ALA A 178 40.12 -15.06 43.07
C ALA A 178 39.37 -15.95 44.08
N ASN A 179 38.09 -16.21 43.86
CA ASN A 179 37.30 -17.11 44.70
C ASN A 179 37.88 -18.53 44.74
N LYS A 180 38.35 -19.04 43.58
CA LYS A 180 39.05 -20.34 43.53
C LYS A 180 40.33 -20.32 44.35
N ARG A 181 41.09 -19.22 44.31
CA ARG A 181 42.32 -19.07 45.09
C ARG A 181 42.04 -18.98 46.59
N ILE A 182 40.98 -18.28 46.99
CA ILE A 182 40.53 -18.23 48.39
C ILE A 182 40.16 -19.63 48.87
N ALA A 183 39.33 -20.36 48.11
CA ALA A 183 38.96 -21.74 48.46
C ALA A 183 40.17 -22.67 48.57
N GLU A 184 41.17 -22.52 47.70
CA GLU A 184 42.43 -23.27 47.81
C GLU A 184 43.20 -22.94 49.10
N LEU A 185 43.27 -21.65 49.46
CA LEU A 185 43.97 -21.20 50.67
C LEU A 185 43.23 -21.65 51.93
N GLU A 186 41.91 -21.58 51.96
CA GLU A 186 41.08 -22.07 53.07
C GLU A 186 41.19 -23.58 53.27
N ALA A 187 41.39 -24.34 52.19
CA ALA A 187 41.59 -25.79 52.25
C ALA A 187 42.98 -26.21 52.73
N ARG A 188 43.97 -25.30 52.76
CA ARG A 188 45.32 -25.62 53.23
C ARG A 188 45.31 -25.79 54.75
N THR A 189 45.69 -26.97 55.20
CA THR A 189 45.96 -27.25 56.61
C THR A 189 47.46 -27.26 56.86
N VAL A 190 47.86 -26.76 58.03
CA VAL A 190 49.24 -26.90 58.50
C VAL A 190 49.26 -28.04 59.51
N THR A 191 50.17 -29.00 59.30
CA THR A 191 50.39 -30.10 60.24
C THR A 191 51.68 -29.87 60.99
N VAL A 192 51.61 -29.83 62.33
CA VAL A 192 52.79 -29.68 63.20
C VAL A 192 52.97 -30.98 63.97
N LYS A 193 54.16 -31.56 63.86
CA LYS A 193 54.60 -32.70 64.67
C LYS A 193 55.29 -32.19 65.92
N LEU A 194 54.77 -32.58 67.08
CA LEU A 194 55.41 -32.22 68.34
C LEU A 194 56.52 -33.24 68.67
N PRO A 195 57.63 -32.79 69.28
CA PRO A 195 58.63 -33.71 69.80
C PRO A 195 58.00 -34.58 70.91
N GLY A 196 58.23 -35.88 70.82
CA GLY A 196 57.81 -36.83 71.86
C GLY A 196 58.51 -36.55 73.20
N ARG A 197 57.92 -37.10 74.26
CA ARG A 197 58.39 -36.93 75.64
C ARG A 197 59.89 -37.24 75.77
N CYS A 198 60.64 -36.38 76.46
CA CYS A 198 62.05 -36.65 76.77
C CYS A 198 62.16 -37.92 77.62
N GLU A 199 63.02 -38.86 77.25
CA GLU A 199 63.36 -40.05 78.08
C GLU A 199 63.97 -39.67 79.45
N CYS A 200 64.30 -38.40 79.64
CA CYS A 200 64.88 -37.84 80.85
C CYS A 200 63.89 -37.43 81.96
N CYS A 201 62.58 -37.67 81.81
CA CYS A 201 61.62 -37.39 82.89
C CYS A 201 61.75 -38.46 84.00
N TYR A 202 62.42 -38.14 85.12
CA TYR A 202 62.78 -39.10 86.17
C TYR A 202 61.65 -39.39 87.18
N SER A 203 60.47 -38.77 87.05
CA SER A 203 59.32 -39.00 87.93
C SER A 203 57.96 -38.85 87.24
N GLU A 204 56.93 -39.55 87.75
CA GLU A 204 55.54 -39.43 87.28
C GLU A 204 54.97 -38.01 87.47
N SER A 205 55.45 -37.26 88.47
CA SER A 205 55.05 -35.87 88.72
C SER A 205 55.62 -34.89 87.70
N GLU A 206 56.85 -35.08 87.24
CA GLU A 206 57.47 -34.23 86.20
C GLU A 206 56.88 -34.51 84.82
N ALA A 207 56.47 -35.76 84.59
CA ALA A 207 55.72 -36.18 83.41
C ALA A 207 54.40 -35.44 83.24
N ALA A 208 53.58 -35.45 84.29
CA ALA A 208 52.27 -34.82 84.29
C ALA A 208 52.37 -33.30 84.12
N LEU A 209 53.44 -32.69 84.66
CA LEU A 209 53.72 -31.26 84.47
C LEU A 209 54.10 -30.95 83.02
N PHE A 210 54.93 -31.80 82.38
CA PHE A 210 55.30 -31.64 80.97
C PHE A 210 54.09 -31.82 80.04
N ASP A 211 53.27 -32.84 80.26
CA ASP A 211 52.06 -33.09 79.46
C ASP A 211 51.04 -31.95 79.62
N GLY A 212 50.89 -31.40 80.84
CA GLY A 212 50.03 -30.25 81.12
C GLY A 212 50.50 -28.97 80.41
N VAL A 213 51.79 -28.63 80.52
CA VAL A 213 52.38 -27.47 79.84
C VAL A 213 52.33 -27.64 78.31
N GLN A 214 52.57 -28.84 77.80
CA GLN A 214 52.47 -29.15 76.38
C GLN A 214 51.03 -28.95 75.87
N SER A 215 50.01 -29.40 76.62
CA SER A 215 48.61 -29.19 76.27
C SER A 215 48.24 -27.70 76.24
N GLU A 216 48.63 -26.93 77.26
CA GLU A 216 48.36 -25.49 77.32
C GLU A 216 49.04 -24.73 76.18
N CYS A 217 50.30 -25.07 75.85
CA CYS A 217 51.00 -24.50 74.71
C CYS A 217 50.32 -24.85 73.37
N VAL A 218 49.84 -26.07 73.21
CA VAL A 218 49.11 -26.50 71.99
C VAL A 218 47.80 -25.75 71.84
N ASP A 219 47.05 -25.55 72.93
CA ASP A 219 45.78 -24.84 72.90
C ASP A 219 45.98 -23.34 72.65
N ALA A 220 46.98 -22.73 73.26
CA ALA A 220 47.37 -21.34 72.97
C ALA A 220 47.77 -21.16 71.49
N PHE A 221 48.52 -22.11 70.93
CA PHE A 221 48.94 -22.06 69.53
C PHE A 221 47.78 -22.31 68.56
N LYS A 222 46.88 -23.26 68.85
CA LYS A 222 45.62 -23.47 68.09
C LYS A 222 44.76 -22.22 68.09
N SER A 223 44.59 -21.57 69.24
CA SER A 223 43.83 -20.33 69.37
C SER A 223 44.43 -19.19 68.53
N ALA A 224 45.74 -19.00 68.60
CA ALA A 224 46.44 -18.00 67.80
C ALA A 224 46.33 -18.28 66.29
N CYS A 225 46.44 -19.54 65.86
CA CYS A 225 46.24 -19.94 64.47
C CYS A 225 44.80 -19.72 64.01
N HIS A 226 43.80 -20.03 64.84
CA HIS A 226 42.39 -19.81 64.53
C HIS A 226 42.06 -18.32 64.35
N VAL A 227 42.56 -17.45 65.23
CA VAL A 227 42.42 -15.99 65.10
C VAL A 227 43.08 -15.47 63.81
N ALA A 228 44.17 -16.10 63.36
CA ALA A 228 44.83 -15.80 62.10
C ALA A 228 44.17 -16.45 60.86
N GLY A 229 43.08 -17.22 61.04
CA GLY A 229 42.39 -17.92 59.94
C GLY A 229 43.13 -19.14 59.39
N ILE A 230 44.06 -19.71 60.15
CA ILE A 230 44.88 -20.86 59.75
C ILE A 230 44.27 -22.14 60.33
N ASN A 231 43.94 -23.09 59.45
CA ASN A 231 43.48 -24.41 59.84
C ASN A 231 44.68 -25.27 60.29
N LEU A 232 44.81 -25.49 61.61
CA LEU A 232 45.91 -26.25 62.21
C LEU A 232 45.47 -27.68 62.58
N THR A 233 46.28 -28.66 62.18
CA THR A 233 46.19 -30.05 62.66
C THR A 233 47.45 -30.37 63.47
N VAL A 234 47.29 -30.92 64.66
CA VAL A 234 48.40 -31.29 65.55
C VAL A 234 48.44 -32.80 65.66
N GLU A 235 49.53 -33.41 65.23
CA GLU A 235 49.80 -34.84 65.44
C GLU A 235 50.66 -34.97 66.71
N GLY A 236 50.15 -35.74 67.67
CA GLY A 236 50.82 -36.07 68.94
C GLY A 236 51.46 -37.45 68.91
#